data_AF-A0A433BIL7-F1
#
_entry.id   AF-A0A433BIL7-F1
#
_cell.length_a   1.000
_cell.length_b   1.000
_cell.length_c   1.000
_cell.angle_alpha   90.00
_cell.angle_beta   90.00
_cell.angle_gamma   90.00
#
_symmetry.space_group_name_H-M   'P 1'
#
loop_
_entity.id
_entity.type
_entity.pdbx_description
1 polymer ?
#
loop_
_entity_poly.entity_id
_entity_poly.type
_entity_poly.pdbx_seq_one_letter_code
_entity_poly.pdbx_strand_id
1 'polypeptide(L)'
;MKLEWEGEEEDRLAAIRAAEERDRLEARVNGAPIVIANEFSEVQVSRVETRNGSRLMIKSPRSGQWVSLCPLELEALTWQAPATFSAMIGHPFGPLVTEDEQPPQNKNNI
;
A
#
# COMPACT_ATOMS: atom_id res chain seq x y z
N MET A 1 29.07 -12.99 11.58
CA MET A 1 28.03 -14.05 11.52
C MET A 1 26.93 -13.50 10.64
N LYS A 2 26.68 -14.09 9.48
CA LYS A 2 25.66 -13.62 8.53
C LYS A 2 24.33 -14.23 8.97
N LEU A 3 23.39 -13.41 9.42
CA LEU A 3 22.03 -13.87 9.70
C LEU A 3 21.37 -14.03 8.33
N GLU A 4 21.12 -15.27 7.92
CA GLU A 4 20.20 -15.59 6.82
C GLU A 4 18.90 -16.05 7.48
N TRP A 5 17.77 -15.41 7.13
CA TRP A 5 16.46 -15.77 7.67
C TRP A 5 15.62 -16.51 6.63
N GLU A 6 14.69 -17.33 7.11
CA GLU A 6 13.72 -18.00 6.24
C GLU A 6 12.88 -16.94 5.50
N GLY A 7 12.86 -16.99 4.16
CA GLY A 7 12.19 -16.01 3.32
C GLY A 7 13.07 -14.85 2.80
N GLU A 8 14.35 -14.74 3.19
CA GLU A 8 15.21 -13.62 2.75
C GLU A 8 15.29 -13.50 1.22
N GLU A 9 15.39 -14.62 0.51
CA GLU A 9 15.44 -14.63 -0.95
C GLU A 9 14.09 -14.26 -1.58
N GLU A 10 12.99 -14.68 -0.96
CA GLU A 10 11.65 -14.32 -1.42
C GLU A 10 11.41 -12.81 -1.28
N ASP A 11 11.75 -12.24 -0.13
CA ASP A 11 11.70 -10.80 0.13
C ASP A 11 12.56 -10.02 -0.86
N ARG A 12 13.78 -10.50 -1.13
CA ARG A 12 14.69 -9.89 -2.08
C ARG A 12 14.11 -9.89 -3.50
N LEU A 13 13.60 -11.03 -3.96
CA LEU A 13 12.97 -11.14 -5.28
C LEU A 13 11.69 -10.31 -5.36
N ALA A 14 10.89 -10.25 -4.29
CA ALA A 14 9.71 -9.40 -4.21
C ALA A 14 10.08 -7.92 -4.30
N ALA A 15 11.14 -7.48 -3.61
CA ALA A 15 11.65 -6.12 -3.68
C ALA A 15 12.13 -5.75 -5.09
N ILE A 16 12.84 -6.65 -5.78
CA ILE A 16 13.27 -6.45 -7.18
C ILE A 16 12.05 -6.28 -8.09
N ARG A 17 11.07 -7.20 -8.01
CA ARG A 17 9.84 -7.11 -8.82
C ARG A 17 9.05 -5.84 -8.54
N ALA A 18 8.98 -5.42 -7.29
CA ALA A 18 8.32 -4.17 -6.91
C ALA A 18 9.05 -2.95 -7.47
N ALA A 19 10.38 -2.92 -7.43
CA ALA A 19 11.18 -1.84 -8.01
C ALA A 19 10.99 -1.76 -9.53
N GLU A 20 11.05 -2.89 -10.24
CA GLU A 20 10.79 -2.95 -11.69
C GLU A 20 9.38 -2.47 -12.03
N GLU A 21 8.37 -2.87 -11.26
CA GLU A 21 7.00 -2.42 -11.49
C GLU A 21 6.84 -0.92 -11.27
N ARG A 22 7.46 -0.39 -10.21
CA ARG A 22 7.50 1.05 -9.96
C ARG A 22 8.09 1.78 -11.16
N ASP A 23 9.25 1.36 -11.65
CA ASP A 23 9.94 2.01 -12.77
C ASP A 23 9.08 1.95 -14.06
N ARG A 24 8.37 0.83 -14.29
CA ARG A 24 7.40 0.70 -15.39
C ARG A 24 6.24 1.68 -15.28
N LEU A 25 5.72 1.90 -14.07
CA LEU A 25 4.63 2.85 -13.82
C LEU A 25 5.11 4.29 -13.92
N GLU A 26 6.29 4.61 -13.38
CA GLU A 26 6.89 5.95 -13.45
C GLU A 26 7.13 6.40 -14.88
N ALA A 27 7.57 5.50 -15.76
CA ALA A 27 7.72 5.76 -17.19
C ALA A 27 6.41 6.13 -17.91
N ARG A 28 5.25 5.92 -17.26
CA ARG A 28 3.91 6.20 -17.80
C ARG A 28 3.16 7.28 -17.04
N VAL A 29 3.86 8.07 -16.24
CA VAL A 29 3.27 9.24 -15.57
C VAL A 29 2.76 10.23 -16.61
N ASN A 30 1.54 10.71 -16.39
CA ASN A 30 0.88 11.72 -17.20
C ASN A 30 0.76 13.02 -16.41
N GLY A 31 1.39 14.08 -16.90
CA GLY A 31 1.39 15.40 -16.26
C GLY A 31 2.42 15.53 -15.14
N ALA A 32 2.34 16.66 -14.43
CA ALA A 32 3.23 16.95 -13.31
C ALA A 32 2.71 16.27 -12.02
N PRO A 33 3.58 15.66 -11.20
CA PRO A 33 3.20 15.15 -9.89
C PRO A 33 2.69 16.28 -8.98
N ILE A 34 1.69 15.95 -8.16
CA ILE A 34 1.24 16.80 -7.06
C ILE A 34 2.03 16.40 -5.82
N VAL A 35 2.64 17.38 -5.16
CA VAL A 35 3.34 17.16 -3.88
C VAL A 35 2.39 17.50 -2.75
N ILE A 36 2.21 16.55 -1.82
CA ILE A 36 1.45 16.73 -0.58
C ILE A 36 2.43 16.54 0.57
N ALA A 37 2.61 17.57 1.39
CA ALA A 37 3.59 17.54 2.48
C ALA A 37 3.07 18.23 3.74
N ASN A 38 3.60 17.80 4.88
CA ASN A 38 3.47 18.44 6.18
C ASN A 38 4.84 18.42 6.91
N GLU A 39 4.86 18.75 8.19
CA GLU A 39 6.08 18.80 9.00
C GLU A 39 6.72 17.43 9.30
N PHE A 40 6.02 16.34 9.02
CA PHE A 40 6.46 14.97 9.30
C PHE A 40 6.72 14.14 8.04
N SER A 41 6.02 14.43 6.94
CA SER A 41 6.01 13.61 5.74
C SER A 41 5.79 14.40 4.45
N GLU A 42 6.25 13.80 3.35
CA GLU A 42 6.01 14.25 1.98
C GLU A 42 5.65 13.03 1.13
N VAL A 43 4.63 13.18 0.29
CA VAL A 43 4.28 12.22 -0.75
C VAL A 43 4.11 12.91 -2.10
N GLN A 44 4.44 12.19 -3.16
CA GLN A 44 4.20 12.61 -4.54
C GLN A 44 3.06 11.76 -5.11
N VAL A 45 2.07 12.43 -5.68
CA VAL A 45 0.87 11.84 -6.26
C VAL A 45 0.88 12.09 -7.77
N SER A 46 0.89 11.01 -8.55
CA SER A 46 0.99 11.06 -10.00
C SER A 46 -0.12 10.23 -10.63
N ARG A 47 -0.71 10.74 -11.73
CA ARG A 47 -1.55 9.93 -12.60
C ARG A 47 -0.66 9.08 -13.51
N VAL A 48 -0.94 7.80 -13.60
CA VAL A 48 -0.21 6.84 -14.44
C VAL A 48 -1.16 6.19 -15.44
N GLU A 49 -0.78 6.17 -16.72
CA GLU A 49 -1.58 5.53 -17.76
C GLU A 49 -1.14 4.08 -17.98
N THR A 50 -2.02 3.12 -17.70
CA THR A 50 -1.75 1.69 -17.93
C THR A 50 -2.60 1.16 -19.07
N ARG A 51 -2.30 -0.06 -19.54
CA ARG A 51 -3.15 -0.75 -20.53
C ARG A 51 -4.59 -0.99 -20.03
N ASN A 52 -4.79 -1.00 -18.71
CA ASN A 52 -6.07 -1.29 -18.05
C ASN A 52 -6.76 -0.01 -17.57
N GLY A 53 -6.32 1.16 -18.04
CA GLY A 53 -6.82 2.47 -17.63
C GLY A 53 -5.88 3.21 -16.68
N SER A 54 -6.34 4.34 -16.18
CA SER A 54 -5.55 5.23 -15.31
C SER A 54 -5.43 4.67 -13.89
N ARG A 55 -4.25 4.84 -13.29
CA ARG A 55 -3.99 4.58 -11.88
C ARG A 55 -3.47 5.84 -11.20
N LEU A 56 -3.70 5.95 -9.90
CA LEU A 56 -3.08 6.95 -9.04
C LEU A 56 -1.88 6.31 -8.34
N MET A 57 -0.67 6.79 -8.65
CA MET A 57 0.54 6.38 -7.96
C MET A 57 0.83 7.36 -6.83
N ILE A 58 1.04 6.84 -5.62
CA ILE A 58 1.44 7.62 -4.45
C ILE A 58 2.79 7.07 -4.00
N LYS A 59 3.80 7.93 -3.87
CA LYS A 59 5.12 7.52 -3.37
C LYS A 59 5.64 8.46 -2.30
N SER A 60 6.36 7.90 -1.33
CA SER A 60 7.11 8.63 -0.32
C SER A 60 8.59 8.67 -0.73
N PRO A 61 9.14 9.84 -1.11
CA PRO A 61 10.55 9.95 -1.46
C PRO A 61 11.49 9.56 -0.31
N ARG A 62 11.06 9.83 0.93
CA ARG A 62 11.86 9.57 2.14
C ARG A 62 12.00 8.09 2.47
N SER A 63 10.91 7.32 2.35
CA SER A 63 10.91 5.89 2.72
C SER A 63 11.02 4.96 1.53
N GLY A 64 10.88 5.47 0.30
CA GLY A 64 10.81 4.65 -0.92
C GLY A 64 9.53 3.83 -1.06
N GLN A 65 8.63 3.88 -0.07
CA GLN A 65 7.34 3.21 -0.09
C GLN A 65 6.43 3.83 -1.16
N TRP A 66 5.65 2.99 -1.82
CA TRP A 66 4.75 3.43 -2.88
C TRP A 66 3.56 2.49 -3.02
N VAL A 67 2.48 3.00 -3.62
CA VAL A 67 1.29 2.23 -3.99
C VAL A 67 0.74 2.76 -5.31
N SER A 68 0.08 1.90 -6.08
CA SER A 68 -0.69 2.31 -7.26
C SER A 68 -2.13 1.81 -7.19
N LEU A 69 -3.08 2.73 -7.22
CA LEU A 69 -4.51 2.46 -7.01
C LEU A 69 -5.27 2.70 -8.32
N CYS A 70 -6.07 1.73 -8.75
CA CYS A 70 -7.09 1.95 -9.76
C CYS A 70 -8.28 2.72 -9.17
N PRO A 71 -9.22 3.21 -10.01
CA PRO A 71 -10.36 3.99 -9.52
C PRO A 71 -11.21 3.28 -8.47
N LEU A 72 -11.42 1.97 -8.60
CA LEU A 72 -12.20 1.18 -7.63
C LEU A 72 -11.49 1.04 -6.29
N GLU A 73 -10.17 0.81 -6.31
CA GLU A 73 -9.37 0.75 -5.08
C GLU A 73 -9.38 2.10 -4.35
N LEU A 74 -9.33 3.21 -5.10
CA LEU A 74 -9.44 4.56 -4.55
C LEU A 74 -10.84 4.84 -3.97
N GLU A 75 -11.90 4.42 -4.68
CA GLU A 75 -13.28 4.50 -4.20
C GLU A 75 -13.47 3.74 -2.89
N ALA A 76 -12.92 2.52 -2.79
CA ALA A 76 -13.00 1.71 -1.58
C ALA A 76 -12.39 2.39 -0.34
N LEU A 77 -11.37 3.23 -0.52
CA LEU A 77 -10.81 4.05 0.57
C LEU A 77 -11.81 5.09 1.06
N THR A 78 -12.63 5.66 0.17
CA THR A 78 -13.65 6.67 0.55
C THR A 78 -14.80 6.09 1.36
N TRP A 79 -14.99 4.77 1.33
CA TRP A 79 -16.01 4.07 2.12
C TRP A 79 -15.55 3.75 3.55
N GLN A 80 -14.27 3.95 3.86
CA GLN A 80 -13.75 3.66 5.19
C GLN A 80 -14.09 4.77 6.17
N ALA A 81 -14.39 4.38 7.42
CA ALA A 81 -14.58 5.33 8.50
C ALA A 81 -13.24 5.97 8.93
N PRO A 82 -13.23 7.21 9.44
CA PRO A 82 -12.02 7.82 10.00
C PRO A 82 -11.31 6.96 11.06
N ALA A 83 -12.08 6.19 11.84
CA ALA A 83 -11.54 5.24 12.82
C ALA A 83 -10.63 4.17 12.20
N THR A 84 -10.96 3.68 11.00
CA THR A 84 -10.15 2.70 10.27
C THR A 84 -8.78 3.29 9.90
N PHE A 85 -8.75 4.54 9.44
CA PHE A 85 -7.50 5.24 9.13
C PHE A 85 -6.66 5.48 10.37
N SER A 86 -7.28 5.89 11.48
CA SER A 86 -6.58 6.06 12.75
C SER A 86 -5.94 4.76 13.24
N ALA A 87 -6.63 3.63 13.10
CA ALA A 87 -6.09 2.32 13.46
C ALA A 87 -4.87 1.94 12.60
N MET A 88 -4.94 2.15 11.27
CA MET A 88 -3.83 1.90 10.34
C MET A 88 -2.60 2.75 10.67
N ILE A 89 -2.79 4.02 11.04
CA ILE A 89 -1.70 4.94 11.38
C ILE A 89 -1.11 4.60 12.75
N GLY A 90 -1.94 4.20 13.72
CA GLY A 90 -1.50 3.84 15.07
C GLY A 90 -0.74 2.51 15.14
N HIS A 91 -1.08 1.56 14.28
CA HIS A 91 -0.45 0.23 14.20
C HIS A 91 0.10 -0.02 12.81
N PRO A 92 1.15 0.72 12.39
CA PRO A 92 1.76 0.51 11.09
C PRO A 92 2.29 -0.93 11.04
N PHE A 93 1.89 -1.66 9.99
CA PHE A 93 2.24 -3.08 9.76
C PHE A 93 1.56 -4.09 10.71
N GLY A 94 0.64 -3.65 11.57
CA GLY A 94 -0.18 -4.53 12.40
C GLY A 94 -1.52 -4.91 11.76
N PRO A 95 -2.14 -6.03 12.18
CA PRO A 95 -3.48 -6.38 11.73
C PRO A 95 -4.51 -5.38 12.28
N LEU A 96 -5.49 -5.03 11.44
CA LEU A 96 -6.61 -4.15 11.84
C LEU A 96 -7.71 -4.87 12.61
N VAL A 97 -7.74 -6.20 12.52
CA VAL A 97 -8.68 -7.07 13.23
C VAL A 97 -7.85 -7.97 14.12
N THR A 98 -8.12 -7.93 15.42
CA THR A 98 -7.51 -8.85 16.39
C THR A 98 -8.37 -10.11 16.52
N GLU A 99 -7.76 -11.26 16.82
CA GLU A 99 -8.47 -12.55 16.91
C GLU A 99 -9.65 -12.53 17.90
N ASP A 100 -9.61 -11.65 18.90
CA ASP A 100 -10.66 -11.45 19.91
C ASP A 100 -11.97 -10.84 19.34
N GLU A 101 -11.96 -10.31 18.12
CA GLU A 101 -13.13 -9.71 17.45
C GLU A 101 -13.79 -10.65 16.43
N GLN A 102 -13.36 -11.91 16.34
CA GLN A 102 -14.03 -12.89 15.48
C GLN A 102 -15.44 -13.20 16.03
N PRO A 103 -16.50 -13.09 15.20
CA PRO A 103 -17.83 -13.52 15.63
C PRO A 103 -17.78 -15.00 16.03
N PRO A 104 -18.53 -15.41 17.07
CA PRO A 104 -18.46 -16.77 17.58
C PRO A 104 -18.75 -17.75 16.46
N GLN A 105 -17.80 -18.65 16.19
CA GLN A 105 -18.00 -19.76 15.27
C GLN A 105 -19.15 -20.61 15.81
N ASN A 106 -20.31 -20.54 15.15
CA ASN A 106 -21.47 -21.36 15.49
C ASN A 106 -21.13 -22.84 15.21
N LYS A 107 -20.64 -23.54 16.23
CA LYS A 107 -20.44 -24.99 16.23
C LYS A 107 -21.77 -25.69 16.52
N ASN A 108 -22.77 -25.50 15.67
CA ASN A 108 -23.95 -26.38 15.64
C ASN A 108 -23.75 -27.43 14.55
N ASN A 109 -22.96 -28.44 14.89
CA ASN A 109 -23.07 -29.78 14.31
C ASN A 109 -23.65 -30.70 15.38
N ILE A 110 -24.95 -30.98 15.29
CA ILE A 110 -25.57 -32.26 15.68
C ILE A 110 -26.60 -32.59 14.62
#